data_AF-A0A967AXY2-F1
#
_entry.id   AF-A0A967AXY2-F1
#
_cell.length_a   1.000
_cell.length_b   1.000
_cell.length_c   1.000
_cell.angle_alpha   90.00
_cell.angle_beta   90.00
_cell.angle_gamma   90.00
#
_symmetry.space_group_name_H-M   'P 1'
#
loop_
_entity.id
_entity.type
_entity.pdbx_description
1 polymer ?
#
loop_
_entity_poly.entity_id
_entity_poly.type
_entity_poly.pdbx_seq_one_letter_code
_entity_poly.pdbx_strand_id
1 'polypeptide(L)'
;MVEEEEKYSTRGLNAVRTMDYWKSSDFLGDRIKGIPAVHGYGCVAKPMGNVMGFFIQLPDEKSIYVSSDTIYTDAVDNVIKKYKPAINVVACGTAQMDIFKPLLMAMADIIRFVKNSLEKSSQITWKL
;
A
#
# COMPACT_ATOMS: atom_id res chain seq x y z
N MET A 1 5.88 12.22 -5.98
CA MET A 1 6.46 13.15 -5.00
C MET A 1 7.58 13.92 -5.67
N VAL A 2 7.39 15.24 -5.84
CA VAL A 2 8.26 16.12 -6.65
C VAL A 2 9.70 16.18 -6.10
N GLU A 3 9.88 16.15 -4.78
CA GLU A 3 11.22 16.18 -4.16
C GLU A 3 12.08 14.96 -4.51
N GLU A 4 11.46 13.81 -4.78
CA GLU A 4 12.19 12.59 -5.12
C GLU A 4 12.67 12.60 -6.58
N GLU A 5 11.89 13.21 -7.47
CA GLU A 5 12.25 13.34 -8.89
C GLU A 5 13.55 14.12 -9.06
N GLU A 6 13.72 15.25 -8.38
CA GLU A 6 14.96 16.04 -8.42
C GLU A 6 16.14 15.25 -7.85
N LYS A 7 15.94 14.58 -6.70
CA LYS A 7 16.96 13.72 -6.07
C LYS A 7 17.40 12.58 -7.00
N TYR A 8 16.50 11.95 -7.74
CA TYR A 8 16.85 10.84 -8.62
C TYR A 8 17.41 11.32 -9.97
N SER A 9 16.97 12.49 -10.47
CA SER A 9 17.52 13.13 -11.67
C SER A 9 19.01 13.45 -11.53
N THR A 10 19.42 14.00 -10.38
CA THR A 10 20.86 14.25 -10.08
C THR A 10 21.70 12.97 -10.02
N ARG A 11 21.07 11.80 -9.89
CA ARG A 11 21.72 10.48 -9.92
C ARG A 11 21.66 9.81 -11.31
N GLY A 12 21.23 10.54 -12.33
CA GLY A 12 21.15 10.06 -13.72
C GLY A 12 19.90 9.25 -14.05
N LEU A 13 18.89 9.24 -13.16
CA LEU A 13 17.60 8.58 -13.44
C LEU A 13 16.64 9.55 -14.12
N ASN A 14 16.00 9.11 -15.20
CA ASN A 14 14.95 9.86 -15.86
C ASN A 14 13.58 9.48 -15.28
N ALA A 15 13.03 10.33 -14.41
CA ALA A 15 11.69 10.15 -13.86
C ALA A 15 10.64 10.48 -14.92
N VAL A 16 9.89 9.47 -15.36
CA VAL A 16 8.87 9.66 -16.42
C VAL A 16 7.53 10.14 -15.86
N ARG A 17 7.24 9.82 -14.59
CA ARG A 17 5.98 10.17 -13.95
C ARG A 17 6.16 10.20 -12.44
N THR A 18 5.66 11.25 -11.82
CA THR A 18 5.47 11.32 -10.37
C THR A 18 4.01 11.10 -10.01
N MET A 19 3.78 10.64 -8.78
CA MET A 19 2.44 10.44 -8.24
C MET A 19 2.27 11.18 -6.93
N ASP A 20 1.07 11.70 -6.73
CA ASP A 20 0.59 12.24 -5.47
C ASP A 20 -0.29 11.22 -4.76
N TYR A 21 -0.34 11.30 -3.43
CA TYR A 21 -1.26 10.48 -2.67
C TYR A 21 -2.72 10.80 -3.02
N TRP A 22 -3.53 9.75 -3.05
CA TRP A 22 -4.97 9.75 -3.31
C TRP A 22 -5.43 10.27 -4.68
N LYS A 23 -4.54 10.83 -5.50
CA LYS A 23 -4.80 11.18 -6.88
C LYS A 23 -4.65 9.94 -7.77
N SER A 24 -5.63 9.74 -8.64
CA SER A 24 -5.54 8.72 -9.67
C SER A 24 -4.65 9.20 -10.82
N SER A 25 -3.95 8.28 -11.46
CA SER A 25 -3.15 8.52 -12.66
C SER A 25 -3.39 7.40 -13.66
N ASP A 26 -3.27 7.70 -14.95
CA ASP A 26 -3.46 6.68 -15.99
C ASP A 26 -2.41 5.57 -15.85
N PHE A 27 -2.84 4.33 -15.95
CA PHE A 27 -1.95 3.17 -15.85
C PHE A 27 -2.54 1.98 -16.59
N LEU A 28 -1.78 1.46 -17.58
CA LEU A 28 -2.12 0.26 -18.34
C LEU A 28 -3.58 0.21 -18.84
N GLY A 29 -4.10 1.34 -19.34
CA GLY A 29 -5.44 1.45 -19.91
C GLY A 29 -6.57 1.80 -18.92
N ASP A 30 -6.30 1.85 -17.61
CA ASP A 30 -7.22 2.44 -16.62
C ASP A 30 -6.40 3.28 -15.63
N ARG A 31 -6.36 2.93 -14.33
CA ARG A 31 -5.84 3.84 -13.30
C ARG A 31 -5.06 3.17 -12.20
N ILE A 32 -4.09 3.91 -11.69
CA ILE A 32 -3.35 3.62 -10.46
C ILE A 32 -3.50 4.80 -9.50
N LYS A 33 -3.57 4.51 -8.20
CA LYS A 33 -3.63 5.51 -7.14
C LYS A 33 -2.57 5.22 -6.09
N GLY A 34 -1.77 6.23 -5.78
CA GLY A 34 -0.80 6.18 -4.69
C GLY A 34 -1.51 6.31 -3.34
N ILE A 35 -1.21 5.40 -2.42
CA ILE A 35 -1.79 5.33 -1.08
C ILE A 35 -0.70 5.67 -0.06
N PRO A 36 -0.96 6.58 0.90
CA PRO A 36 -0.03 6.83 2.00
C PRO A 36 0.31 5.54 2.75
N ALA A 37 1.59 5.30 2.95
CA ALA A 37 2.14 4.19 3.72
C ALA A 37 3.09 4.72 4.79
N VAL A 38 3.32 3.93 5.84
CA VAL A 38 4.22 4.27 6.95
C VAL A 38 5.07 3.06 7.29
N HIS A 39 6.38 3.17 7.06
CA HIS A 39 7.33 2.08 7.32
C HIS A 39 7.78 2.10 8.80
N GLY A 40 6.96 1.52 9.67
CA GLY A 40 7.26 1.27 11.08
C GLY A 40 6.39 2.02 12.08
N TYR A 41 6.48 1.63 13.36
CA TYR A 41 5.67 2.22 14.44
C TYR A 41 6.40 3.34 15.18
N GLY A 42 5.68 4.43 15.46
CA GLY A 42 6.19 5.50 16.32
C GLY A 42 7.44 6.18 15.74
N CYS A 43 8.45 6.42 16.59
CA CYS A 43 9.65 7.17 16.19
C CYS A 43 10.53 6.44 15.18
N VAL A 44 10.48 5.10 15.10
CA VAL A 44 11.30 4.32 14.17
C VAL A 44 10.93 4.57 12.71
N ALA A 45 9.71 5.07 12.43
CA ALA A 45 9.27 5.38 11.08
C ALA A 45 9.98 6.60 10.46
N LYS A 46 10.43 7.55 11.27
CA LYS A 46 11.05 8.80 10.78
C LYS A 46 12.26 8.58 9.87
N PRO A 47 13.26 7.74 10.25
CA PRO A 47 14.42 7.49 9.40
C PRO A 47 14.14 6.55 8.21
N MET A 48 12.99 5.88 8.14
CA MET A 48 12.73 4.84 7.13
C MET A 48 12.36 5.39 5.75
N GLY A 49 12.16 6.71 5.63
CA GLY A 49 11.88 7.38 4.38
C GLY A 49 10.44 7.21 3.89
N ASN A 50 10.20 7.68 2.68
CA ASN A 50 8.88 7.63 2.06
C ASN A 50 8.60 6.24 1.49
N VAL A 51 7.38 5.77 1.73
CA VAL A 51 6.83 4.56 1.14
C VAL A 51 5.44 4.86 0.60
N MET A 52 5.05 4.15 -0.45
CA MET A 52 3.76 4.30 -1.10
C MET A 52 3.16 2.93 -1.37
N GLY A 53 1.91 2.74 -0.95
CA GLY A 53 1.07 1.63 -1.41
C GLY A 53 0.36 1.99 -2.71
N PHE A 54 -0.21 1.00 -3.41
CA PHE A 54 -0.85 1.21 -4.70
C PHE A 54 -2.21 0.52 -4.78
N PHE A 55 -3.23 1.29 -5.13
CA PHE A 55 -4.52 0.73 -5.56
C PHE A 55 -4.59 0.80 -7.08
N ILE A 56 -4.77 -0.36 -7.71
CA ILE A 56 -4.67 -0.57 -9.15
C ILE A 56 -6.01 -1.08 -9.67
N GLN A 57 -6.48 -0.47 -10.74
CA GLN A 57 -7.61 -0.94 -11.53
C GLN A 57 -7.15 -1.06 -12.97
N LEU A 58 -7.54 -2.16 -13.60
CA LEU A 58 -7.24 -2.46 -15.00
C LEU A 58 -8.56 -2.78 -15.72
N PRO A 59 -8.65 -2.54 -17.04
CA PRO A 59 -9.84 -2.87 -17.81
C PRO A 59 -10.19 -4.37 -17.66
N ASP A 60 -11.46 -4.65 -17.38
CA ASP A 60 -12.03 -6.01 -17.29
C ASP A 60 -11.38 -6.96 -16.26
N GLU A 61 -10.60 -6.41 -15.31
CA GLU A 61 -9.83 -7.17 -14.34
C GLU A 61 -10.19 -6.84 -12.89
N LYS A 62 -9.78 -7.73 -11.97
CA LYS A 62 -9.95 -7.51 -10.53
C LYS A 62 -9.10 -6.33 -10.04
N SER A 63 -9.67 -5.50 -9.18
CA SER A 63 -8.92 -4.44 -8.51
C SER A 63 -7.93 -5.03 -7.50
N ILE A 64 -6.72 -4.44 -7.46
CA ILE A 64 -5.61 -4.91 -6.63
C ILE A 64 -5.19 -3.80 -5.68
N TYR A 65 -4.95 -4.14 -4.43
CA TYR A 65 -4.25 -3.26 -3.49
C TYR A 65 -2.93 -3.89 -3.06
N VAL A 66 -1.83 -3.17 -3.25
CA VAL A 66 -0.50 -3.51 -2.77
C VAL A 66 -0.18 -2.57 -1.60
N SER A 67 -0.07 -3.10 -0.39
CA SER A 67 0.15 -2.29 0.81
C SER A 67 1.53 -1.63 0.83
N SER A 68 2.51 -2.26 0.18
CA SER A 68 3.94 -1.95 0.31
C SER A 68 4.42 -2.12 1.76
N ASP A 69 5.59 -1.57 2.05
CA ASP A 69 6.26 -1.64 3.35
C ASP A 69 5.60 -0.70 4.37
N THR A 70 4.44 -1.13 4.90
CA THR A 70 3.62 -0.33 5.82
C THR A 70 3.17 -1.10 7.05
N ILE A 71 2.99 -0.39 8.15
CA ILE A 71 2.14 -0.81 9.27
C ILE A 71 0.66 -0.61 8.93
N TYR A 72 -0.25 -1.11 9.78
CA TYR A 72 -1.68 -0.86 9.61
C TYR A 72 -2.06 0.57 10.01
N THR A 73 -2.39 1.41 9.03
CA THR A 73 -2.76 2.82 9.22
C THR A 73 -4.22 3.08 8.85
N ASP A 74 -4.71 4.29 9.15
CA ASP A 74 -6.03 4.72 8.69
C ASP A 74 -6.12 4.80 7.16
N ALA A 75 -5.01 5.07 6.47
CA ALA A 75 -4.96 5.03 5.00
C ALA A 75 -5.19 3.62 4.47
N VAL A 76 -4.53 2.62 5.07
CA VAL A 76 -4.73 1.19 4.77
C VAL A 76 -6.19 0.80 5.04
N ASP A 77 -6.72 1.12 6.22
CA ASP A 77 -8.10 0.81 6.61
C ASP A 77 -9.12 1.45 5.66
N ASN A 78 -8.88 2.70 5.26
CA ASN A 78 -9.69 3.45 4.31
C ASN A 78 -9.72 2.77 2.93
N VAL A 79 -8.59 2.26 2.43
CA VAL A 79 -8.55 1.53 1.16
C VAL A 79 -9.38 0.25 1.23
N ILE A 80 -9.16 -0.55 2.27
CA ILE A 80 -9.88 -1.82 2.46
C ILE A 80 -11.39 -1.59 2.52
N LYS A 81 -11.83 -0.61 3.31
CA LYS A 81 -13.25 -0.36 3.56
C LYS A 81 -13.96 0.36 2.41
N LYS A 82 -13.31 1.35 1.79
CA LYS A 82 -13.93 2.17 0.75
C LYS A 82 -13.73 1.61 -0.65
N TYR A 83 -12.51 1.24 -1.01
CA TYR A 83 -12.21 0.77 -2.37
C TYR A 83 -12.44 -0.72 -2.55
N LYS A 84 -12.46 -1.50 -1.46
CA LYS A 84 -12.76 -2.94 -1.46
C LYS A 84 -12.04 -3.70 -2.58
N PRO A 85 -10.70 -3.65 -2.59
CA PRO A 85 -9.91 -4.39 -3.57
C PRO A 85 -10.26 -5.88 -3.55
N ALA A 86 -10.44 -6.47 -4.72
CA ALA A 86 -10.70 -7.90 -4.86
C ALA A 86 -9.46 -8.76 -4.51
N ILE A 87 -8.27 -8.20 -4.69
CA ILE A 87 -6.99 -8.83 -4.35
C ILE A 87 -6.19 -7.87 -3.47
N ASN A 88 -5.69 -8.37 -2.34
CA ASN A 88 -4.82 -7.61 -1.44
C ASN A 88 -3.46 -8.30 -1.35
N VAL A 89 -2.37 -7.56 -1.57
CA VAL A 89 -0.99 -8.00 -1.40
C VAL A 89 -0.39 -7.24 -0.22
N VAL A 90 -0.02 -7.98 0.83
CA VAL A 90 0.42 -7.43 2.11
C VAL A 90 1.82 -7.90 2.46
N ALA A 91 2.70 -6.98 2.87
CA ALA A 91 4.03 -7.29 3.35
C ALA A 91 3.98 -7.82 4.80
N CYS A 92 4.08 -9.14 4.96
CA CYS A 92 3.93 -9.84 6.25
C CYS A 92 5.26 -10.30 6.87
N GLY A 93 6.40 -9.81 6.39
CA GLY A 93 7.72 -10.28 6.84
C GLY A 93 8.13 -9.85 8.24
N THR A 94 7.39 -8.90 8.85
CA THR A 94 7.64 -8.38 10.21
C THR A 94 9.13 -8.01 10.45
N ALA A 95 9.79 -7.43 9.44
CA ALA A 95 11.16 -6.95 9.57
C ALA A 95 11.29 -6.02 10.77
N GLN A 96 12.31 -6.18 11.60
CA GLN A 96 12.43 -5.50 12.89
C GLN A 96 13.88 -5.15 13.19
N MET A 97 14.08 -4.01 13.85
CA MET A 97 15.37 -3.59 14.42
C MET A 97 15.47 -4.05 15.88
N ASP A 98 16.67 -4.37 16.36
CA ASP A 98 16.94 -5.06 17.65
C ASP A 98 16.11 -4.57 18.86
N ILE A 99 15.93 -3.24 18.99
CA ILE A 99 15.27 -2.63 20.16
C ILE A 99 13.96 -1.90 19.83
N PHE A 100 13.47 -2.00 18.58
CA PHE A 100 12.26 -1.30 18.14
C PHE A 100 11.14 -2.27 17.77
N LYS A 101 9.92 -1.72 17.64
CA LYS A 101 8.79 -2.47 17.06
C LYS A 101 9.06 -2.80 15.59
N PRO A 102 8.34 -3.77 15.00
CA PRO A 102 8.46 -4.10 13.58
C PRO A 102 8.28 -2.89 12.65
N LEU A 103 8.91 -2.94 11.49
CA LEU A 103 8.81 -1.94 10.44
C LEU A 103 7.59 -2.17 9.52
N LEU A 104 7.02 -3.37 9.59
CA LEU A 104 5.86 -3.83 8.82
C LEU A 104 4.72 -4.23 9.76
N MET A 105 3.57 -4.61 9.19
CA MET A 105 2.45 -5.13 9.97
C MET A 105 2.87 -6.28 10.88
N ALA A 106 2.62 -6.14 12.18
CA ALA A 106 2.67 -7.24 13.13
C ALA A 106 1.50 -8.21 12.91
N MET A 107 1.58 -9.41 13.49
CA MET A 107 0.51 -10.42 13.32
C MET A 107 -0.88 -9.92 13.71
N ALA A 108 -1.00 -9.10 14.76
CA ALA A 108 -2.27 -8.51 15.15
C ALA A 108 -2.85 -7.58 14.06
N ASP A 109 -1.99 -6.82 13.39
CA ASP A 109 -2.35 -5.95 12.28
C ASP A 109 -2.75 -6.74 11.04
N ILE A 110 -2.04 -7.84 10.74
CA ILE A 110 -2.40 -8.75 9.64
C ILE A 110 -3.77 -9.37 9.88
N ILE A 111 -4.05 -9.83 11.11
CA ILE A 111 -5.37 -10.38 11.47
C ILE A 111 -6.45 -9.30 11.34
N ARG A 112 -6.19 -8.07 11.80
CA ARG A 112 -7.10 -6.94 11.65
C ARG A 112 -7.37 -6.62 10.18
N PHE A 113 -6.33 -6.60 9.36
CA PHE A 113 -6.41 -6.41 7.91
C PHE A 113 -7.33 -7.44 7.27
N VAL A 114 -7.07 -8.73 7.55
CA VAL A 114 -7.85 -9.83 7.00
C VAL A 114 -9.32 -9.70 7.42
N LYS A 115 -9.60 -9.50 8.70
CA LYS A 115 -10.99 -9.30 9.19
C LYS A 115 -11.70 -8.16 8.47
N ASN A 116 -11.06 -7.00 8.37
CA ASN A 116 -11.66 -5.82 7.74
C ASN A 116 -11.83 -5.98 6.21
N SER A 117 -11.00 -6.81 5.57
CA SER A 117 -11.13 -7.15 4.14
C SER A 117 -12.29 -8.11 3.84
N LEU A 118 -12.65 -8.95 4.82
CA LEU A 118 -13.70 -9.97 4.69
C LEU A 118 -15.10 -9.45 5.02
N GLU A 119 -15.22 -8.41 5.85
CA GLU A 119 -16.52 -7.99 6.41
C GLU A 119 -17.60 -7.67 5.36
N LYS A 120 -17.26 -7.40 4.08
CA LYS A 120 -18.24 -7.26 2.98
C LYS A 120 -17.74 -7.71 1.59
N SER A 121 -16.67 -8.50 1.51
CA SER A 121 -16.37 -9.19 0.24
C SER A 121 -17.39 -10.30 0.10
N SER A 122 -18.38 -10.11 -0.79
CA SER A 122 -19.38 -11.10 -1.14
C SER A 122 -18.77 -12.48 -1.12
N GLN A 123 -19.39 -13.40 -0.38
CA GLN A 123 -18.99 -14.81 -0.32
C GLN A 123 -18.67 -15.29 -1.73
N ILE A 124 -17.39 -15.50 -2.03
CA ILE A 124 -16.99 -16.19 -3.25
C ILE A 124 -17.25 -17.66 -2.95
N THR A 125 -18.49 -18.10 -3.14
CA THR A 125 -18.79 -19.52 -3.31
C THR A 125 -18.09 -19.96 -4.57
N TRP A 126 -16.95 -20.62 -4.43
CA TRP A 126 -16.46 -21.53 -5.47
C TRP A 126 -17.50 -22.64 -5.60
N LYS A 127 -18.42 -22.51 -6.55
CA LYS A 127 -19.15 -23.68 -7.04
C LYS A 127 -18.14 -24.49 -7.84
N LEU A 128 -17.74 -25.63 -7.26
CA LEU A 128 -17.18 -26.75 -8.00
C LEU A 128 -18.23 -27.28 -8.99
#